data_AF-A0A5J6QUA3-F1
#
_entry.id   AF-A0A5J6QUA3-F1
#
_cell.length_a   1.000
_cell.length_b   1.000
_cell.length_c   1.000
_cell.angle_alpha   90.00
_cell.angle_beta   90.00
_cell.angle_gamma   90.00
#
_symmetry.space_group_name_H-M   'P 1'
#
loop_
_entity.id
_entity.type
_entity.pdbx_description
1 polymer ?
#
loop_
_entity_poly.entity_id
_entity_poly.type
_entity_poly.pdbx_seq_one_letter_code
_entity_poly.pdbx_strand_id
1 'polypeptide(L)'
;MTMPHERTRAVIQTHAFLQRLEGDASVSEEVRCMATQLLRHYPSRAEVLLQGLLEERLPAKLLLSPFFASTPTYRPTDRWRDRLCRNLAAILLSCQK
;
A
#
# COMPACT_ATOMS: atom_id res chain seq x y z
N MET A 1 10.32 8.50 2.17
CA MET A 1 9.79 7.47 1.23
C MET A 1 8.85 6.58 2.03
N THR A 2 7.65 6.31 1.52
CA THR A 2 6.66 5.41 2.15
C THR A 2 6.94 3.96 1.73
N MET A 3 7.13 3.07 2.71
CA MET A 3 7.43 1.66 2.49
C MET A 3 6.20 0.89 1.95
N PRO A 4 6.40 -0.23 1.24
CA PRO A 4 5.28 -1.00 0.69
C PRO A 4 4.27 -1.45 1.74
N HIS A 5 4.73 -1.93 2.91
CA HIS A 5 3.85 -2.32 4.01
C HIS A 5 3.10 -1.13 4.63
N GLU A 6 3.73 0.06 4.70
CA GLU A 6 3.07 1.28 5.17
C GLU A 6 1.94 1.70 4.22
N ARG A 7 2.19 1.61 2.91
CA ARG A 7 1.20 1.88 1.85
C ARG A 7 0.07 0.86 1.88
N THR A 8 0.39 -0.43 1.93
CA THR A 8 -0.58 -1.53 2.10
C THR A 8 -1.49 -1.26 3.29
N ARG A 9 -0.92 -0.90 4.44
CA ARG A 9 -1.69 -0.57 5.65
C ARG A 9 -2.61 0.63 5.43
N ALA A 10 -2.12 1.71 4.84
CA ALA A 10 -2.90 2.93 4.60
C ALA A 10 -4.10 2.68 3.67
N VAL A 11 -3.90 1.92 2.59
CA VAL A 11 -4.98 1.57 1.65
C VAL A 11 -6.03 0.70 2.34
N ILE A 12 -5.61 -0.35 3.06
CA ILE A 12 -6.55 -1.21 3.80
C ILE A 12 -7.35 -0.42 4.85
N GLN A 13 -6.69 0.49 5.57
CA GLN A 13 -7.35 1.33 6.58
C GLN A 13 -8.34 2.31 5.96
N THR A 14 -8.04 2.85 4.77
CA THR A 14 -8.96 3.71 4.03
C THR A 14 -10.22 2.96 3.63
N HIS A 15 -10.11 1.74 3.10
CA HIS A 15 -11.28 0.91 2.78
C HIS A 15 -12.16 0.71 4.03
N ALA A 16 -11.57 0.34 5.17
CA ALA A 16 -12.30 0.16 6.42
C ALA A 16 -12.89 1.47 6.98
N PHE A 17 -12.27 2.62 6.70
CA PHE A 17 -12.82 3.93 7.03
C PHE A 17 -14.04 4.26 6.17
N LEU A 18 -13.99 4.02 4.85
CA LEU A 18 -15.11 4.23 3.95
C LEU A 18 -16.32 3.36 4.33
N GLN A 19 -16.11 2.10 4.70
CA GLN A 19 -17.18 1.23 5.21
C GLN A 19 -17.83 1.77 6.49
N ARG A 20 -17.04 2.38 7.38
CA ARG A 20 -17.58 3.03 8.58
C ARG A 20 -18.42 4.26 8.22
N LEU A 21 -17.95 5.09 7.30
CA LEU A 21 -18.70 6.26 6.84
C LEU A 21 -20.02 5.87 6.18
N GLU A 22 -20.03 4.86 5.32
CA GLU A 22 -21.24 4.38 4.64
C GLU A 22 -22.35 3.97 5.65
N GLY A 23 -21.97 3.31 6.74
CA GLY A 23 -22.91 2.80 7.74
C GLY A 23 -23.24 3.74 8.90
N ASP A 24 -22.58 4.90 9.00
CA ASP A 24 -22.71 5.81 10.15
C ASP A 24 -23.85 6.81 9.92
N ALA A 25 -24.94 6.68 10.69
CA ALA A 25 -26.10 7.57 10.58
C ALA A 25 -25.85 9.01 11.09
N SER A 26 -24.70 9.28 11.72
CA SER A 26 -24.34 10.62 12.20
C SER A 26 -23.71 11.52 11.13
N VAL A 27 -23.25 10.94 10.00
CA VAL A 27 -22.75 11.69 8.84
C VAL A 27 -23.85 11.97 7.81
N SER A 28 -23.69 13.02 7.01
CA SER A 28 -24.69 13.44 6.04
C SER A 28 -24.93 12.38 4.95
N GLU A 29 -26.15 12.39 4.40
CA GLU A 29 -26.54 11.55 3.26
C GLU A 29 -25.51 11.66 2.11
N GLU A 30 -25.03 12.87 1.81
CA GLU A 30 -24.09 13.09 0.71
C GLU A 30 -22.76 12.37 0.97
N VAL A 31 -22.23 12.45 2.20
CA VAL A 31 -20.97 11.79 2.57
C VAL A 31 -21.11 10.27 2.51
N ARG A 32 -22.22 9.72 2.98
CA ARG A 32 -22.50 8.27 2.88
C ARG A 32 -22.58 7.80 1.44
N CYS A 33 -23.31 8.55 0.59
CA CYS A 33 -23.41 8.25 -0.83
C CYS A 33 -22.04 8.29 -1.53
N MET A 34 -21.20 9.28 -1.21
CA MET A 34 -19.82 9.32 -1.70
C MET A 34 -19.00 8.11 -1.25
N ALA A 35 -19.10 7.71 0.02
CA ALA A 35 -18.41 6.53 0.53
C ALA A 35 -18.84 5.26 -0.21
N THR A 36 -20.15 5.06 -0.42
CA THR A 36 -20.70 3.95 -1.22
C THR A 36 -20.17 3.97 -2.66
N GLN A 37 -20.10 5.14 -3.30
CA GLN A 37 -19.56 5.27 -4.66
C GLN A 37 -18.09 4.91 -4.72
N LEU A 38 -17.27 5.37 -3.77
CA LEU A 38 -15.85 5.05 -3.70
C LEU A 38 -15.62 3.56 -3.46
N LEU A 39 -16.37 2.93 -2.56
CA LEU A 39 -16.26 1.50 -2.23
C LEU A 39 -16.48 0.57 -3.43
N ARG A 40 -17.19 1.00 -4.47
CA ARG A 40 -17.37 0.21 -5.72
C ARG A 40 -16.07 -0.01 -6.49
N HIS A 41 -15.09 0.88 -6.30
CA HIS A 41 -13.84 0.88 -7.06
C HIS A 41 -12.60 0.88 -6.17
N TYR A 42 -12.78 1.01 -4.86
CA TYR A 42 -11.70 0.98 -3.90
C TYR A 42 -11.28 -0.47 -3.62
N PRO A 43 -9.98 -0.80 -3.65
CA PRO A 43 -9.55 -2.18 -3.47
C PRO A 43 -9.83 -2.68 -2.05
N SER A 44 -10.35 -3.90 -1.97
CA SER A 44 -10.54 -4.64 -0.73
C SER A 44 -9.21 -5.08 -0.12
N ARG A 45 -9.23 -5.42 1.17
CA ARG A 45 -8.06 -5.97 1.87
C ARG A 45 -7.47 -7.19 1.15
N ALA A 46 -8.32 -8.07 0.62
CA ALA A 46 -7.86 -9.27 -0.06
C ALA A 46 -7.11 -8.94 -1.36
N GLU A 47 -7.62 -8.02 -2.16
CA GLU A 47 -7.01 -7.59 -3.43
C GLU A 47 -5.65 -6.93 -3.19
N VAL A 48 -5.55 -6.02 -2.20
CA VAL A 48 -4.27 -5.35 -1.88
C VAL A 48 -3.21 -6.36 -1.45
N LEU A 49 -3.56 -7.32 -0.58
CA LEU A 49 -2.60 -8.31 -0.08
C LEU A 49 -2.23 -9.34 -1.15
N LEU A 50 -3.18 -9.73 -2.01
CA LEU A 50 -2.91 -10.61 -3.15
C LEU A 50 -1.95 -9.94 -4.13
N GLN A 51 -2.17 -8.66 -4.44
CA GLN A 51 -1.28 -7.90 -5.32
C GLN A 51 0.13 -7.82 -4.74
N GLY A 52 0.27 -7.52 -3.43
CA GLY A 52 1.58 -7.52 -2.78
C GLY A 52 2.27 -8.88 -2.80
N LEU A 53 1.52 -9.98 -2.64
CA LEU A 53 2.05 -11.33 -2.77
C LEU A 53 2.58 -11.62 -4.18
N LEU A 54 1.85 -11.21 -5.22
CA LEU A 54 2.28 -11.39 -6.61
C LEU A 54 3.56 -10.61 -6.90
N GLU A 55 3.63 -9.35 -6.45
CA GLU A 55 4.79 -8.48 -6.64
C GLU A 55 6.04 -8.99 -5.90
N GLU A 56 5.88 -9.50 -4.68
CA GLU A 56 6.98 -10.09 -3.90
C GLU A 56 7.53 -11.39 -4.52
N ARG A 57 6.72 -12.08 -5.33
CA ARG A 57 7.10 -13.31 -6.05
C ARG A 57 7.75 -13.02 -7.40
N LEU A 58 7.72 -11.78 -7.89
CA LEU A 58 8.38 -11.42 -9.14
C LEU A 58 9.91 -11.63 -9.02
N PRO A 59 10.58 -12.02 -10.13
CA PRO A 59 12.01 -12.26 -10.10
C PRO A 59 12.76 -11.02 -9.64
N ALA A 60 13.65 -11.17 -8.65
CA ALA A 60 14.52 -10.09 -8.16
C ALA A 60 15.36 -9.44 -9.28
N LYS A 61 15.54 -10.14 -10.41
CA LYS A 61 16.21 -9.65 -11.63
C LYS A 61 15.54 -8.41 -12.24
N LEU A 62 14.27 -8.15 -11.95
CA LEU A 62 13.57 -6.97 -12.44
C LEU A 62 13.92 -5.70 -11.65
N LEU A 63 14.60 -5.81 -10.50
CA LEU A 63 14.96 -4.69 -9.61
C LEU A 63 13.78 -3.77 -9.24
N LEU A 64 12.54 -4.25 -9.42
CA LEU A 64 11.33 -3.54 -9.05
C LEU A 64 11.09 -3.73 -7.55
N SER A 65 11.01 -2.63 -6.81
CA SER A 65 10.45 -2.68 -5.45
C SER A 65 8.95 -2.96 -5.57
N PRO A 66 8.37 -3.86 -4.74
CA PRO A 66 6.94 -4.08 -4.75
C PRO A 66 6.21 -2.79 -4.37
N PHE A 67 5.08 -2.52 -5.01
CA PHE A 67 4.20 -1.42 -4.70
C PHE A 67 3.39 -1.69 -3.43
N PHE A 68 2.87 -2.91 -3.27
CA PHE A 68 2.23 -3.38 -2.05
C PHE A 68 3.05 -4.51 -1.41
N ALA A 69 2.95 -4.63 -0.08
CA ALA A 69 3.41 -5.82 0.63
C ALA A 69 2.27 -6.82 0.82
N SER A 70 2.60 -8.11 0.88
CA SER A 70 1.69 -9.20 1.27
C SER A 70 1.24 -9.14 2.73
N THR A 71 1.83 -8.22 3.51
CA THR A 71 1.53 -7.97 4.91
C THR A 71 1.49 -6.46 5.19
N PRO A 72 0.48 -5.96 5.94
CA PRO A 72 0.40 -4.55 6.34
C PRO A 72 1.31 -4.22 7.53
N THR A 73 1.92 -5.22 8.16
CA THR A 73 2.83 -5.03 9.29
C THR A 73 4.28 -5.17 8.83
N TYR A 74 5.17 -4.37 9.42
CA TYR A 74 6.60 -4.49 9.22
C TYR A 74 7.09 -5.90 9.53
N ARG A 75 7.88 -6.52 8.63
CA ARG A 75 8.60 -7.76 8.90
C ARG A 75 10.11 -7.52 8.79
N PRO A 76 10.92 -7.91 9.79
CA PRO A 76 12.37 -7.69 9.78
C PRO A 76 13.13 -8.37 8.62
N THR A 77 12.54 -9.38 7.97
CA THR A 77 13.13 -10.09 6.84
C THR A 77 13.33 -9.23 5.58
N ASP A 78 12.68 -8.07 5.50
CA ASP A 78 12.78 -7.13 4.36
C ASP A 78 14.07 -6.30 4.36
N ARG A 79 14.88 -6.44 5.43
CA ARG A 79 16.08 -5.63 5.72
C ARG A 79 17.12 -5.58 4.59
N TRP A 80 17.30 -6.65 3.81
CA TRP A 80 18.35 -6.74 2.79
C TRP A 80 18.00 -6.02 1.49
N ARG A 81 16.75 -6.13 1.03
CA ARG A 81 16.25 -5.39 -0.14
C ARG A 81 16.17 -3.90 0.15
N ASP A 82 15.73 -3.53 1.36
CA ASP A 82 15.62 -2.14 1.79
C ASP A 82 16.97 -1.41 1.85
N ARG A 83 18.04 -2.12 2.24
CA ARG A 83 19.39 -1.55 2.32
C ARG A 83 19.94 -1.28 0.92
N LEU A 84 19.67 -2.16 -0.06
CA LEU A 84 20.03 -1.96 -1.46
C LEU A 84 19.24 -0.81 -2.10
N CYS A 85 17.92 -0.72 -1.89
CA CYS A 85 17.12 0.39 -2.42
C CYS A 85 17.54 1.75 -1.82
N ARG A 86 17.82 1.82 -0.51
CA ARG A 86 18.32 3.06 0.12
C ARG A 86 19.72 3.45 -0.39
N ASN A 87 20.61 2.49 -0.58
CA ASN A 87 21.94 2.75 -1.12
C ASN A 87 21.89 3.16 -2.60
N LEU A 88 21.06 2.52 -3.42
CA LEU A 88 20.87 2.89 -4.83
C LEU A 88 20.20 4.27 -4.96
N ALA A 89 19.20 4.58 -4.14
CA ALA A 89 18.61 5.92 -4.11
C ALA A 89 19.62 6.99 -3.68
N ALA A 90 20.47 6.69 -2.68
CA ALA A 90 21.54 7.59 -2.26
C ALA A 90 22.58 7.81 -3.38
N ILE A 91 22.97 6.74 -4.10
CA ILE A 91 23.90 6.83 -5.24
C ILE A 91 23.31 7.66 -6.38
N LEU A 92 22.05 7.38 -6.77
CA LEU A 92 21.36 8.12 -7.84
C LEU A 92 21.16 9.60 -7.50
N LEU A 93 20.87 9.93 -6.24
CA LEU A 93 20.78 11.32 -5.75
C LEU A 93 22.15 12.00 -5.67
N SER A 94 23.23 11.25 -5.44
CA SER A 94 24.60 11.79 -5.43
C SER A 94 25.20 12.03 -6.82
N CYS A 95 24.69 11.37 -7.87
CA CYS A 95 25.08 11.59 -9.27
C CYS A 95 24.32 12.75 -9.96
N GLN A 96 23.39 13.41 -9.28
CA GLN A 96 22.60 14.55 -9.79
C GLN A 96 23.18 15.91 -9.34
N LYS A 97 24.41 15.95 -8.81
CA LYS A 97 25.16 17.16 -8.46
C LYS A 97 26.44 17.29 -9.29
#